data_AF-A0A445A1Z7-F1
#
_entry.id   AF-A0A445A1Z7-F1
#
_cell.length_a   1.000
_cell.length_b   1.000
_cell.length_c   1.000
_cell.angle_alpha   90.00
_cell.angle_beta   90.00
_cell.angle_gamma   90.00
#
_symmetry.space_group_name_H-M   'P 1'
#
loop_
_entity.id
_entity.type
_entity.pdbx_description
1 polymer ?
#
loop_
_entity_poly.entity_id
_entity_poly.type
_entity_poly.pdbx_seq_one_letter_code
_entity_poly.pdbx_strand_id
1 'polypeptide(L)'
;MSQDELQTFCLLKIERLLQSNGKSLRNYDGMPVPNNSLVSQFSNLMLLRELQYDTVSLSREHDANILKLNEEQRVVYDKIIDCVSNKRDGFFFVYGFCGTGKTFLYRVLSARLRYEKKIVINVASSGIASLLLPGGKTAHSMFNIPVDLTEDTVTPYHPKFTLKS
;
A
#
# COMPACT_ATOMS: atom_id res chain seq x y z
N MET A 1 0.86 -14.90 -10.43
CA MET A 1 1.24 -13.94 -11.48
C MET A 1 2.07 -14.65 -12.51
N SER A 2 1.75 -14.49 -13.79
CA SER A 2 2.60 -14.99 -14.88
C SER A 2 3.79 -14.07 -15.09
N GLN A 3 4.82 -14.57 -15.78
CA GLN A 3 6.02 -13.80 -16.12
C GLN A 3 5.69 -12.57 -16.99
N ASP A 4 4.69 -12.70 -17.87
CA ASP A 4 4.24 -11.63 -18.77
C ASP A 4 3.54 -10.49 -18.02
N GLU A 5 2.75 -10.82 -16.99
CA GLU A 5 2.13 -9.82 -16.11
C GLU A 5 3.18 -9.03 -15.34
N LEU A 6 4.23 -9.71 -14.86
CA LEU A 6 5.34 -9.08 -14.14
C LEU A 6 6.15 -8.16 -15.05
N GLN A 7 6.43 -8.60 -16.28
CA GLN A 7 7.12 -7.80 -17.28
C GLN A 7 6.32 -6.53 -17.61
N THR A 8 5.02 -6.67 -17.85
CA THR A 8 4.12 -5.55 -18.14
C THR A 8 4.08 -4.55 -16.98
N PHE A 9 4.04 -5.03 -15.74
CA PHE A 9 4.11 -4.19 -14.54
C PHE A 9 5.42 -3.40 -14.46
N CYS A 10 6.54 -4.07 -14.72
CA CYS A 10 7.86 -3.44 -14.67
C CYS A 10 7.98 -2.32 -15.72
N LEU A 11 7.57 -2.61 -16.96
CA LEU A 11 7.55 -1.65 -18.07
C LEU A 11 6.68 -0.43 -17.76
N LEU A 12 5.49 -0.61 -17.19
CA LEU A 12 4.63 0.50 -16.80
C LEU A 12 5.24 1.37 -15.70
N LYS A 13 5.94 0.76 -14.74
CA LYS A 13 6.62 1.48 -13.68
C LYS A 13 7.80 2.29 -14.22
N ILE A 14 8.56 1.72 -15.16
CA ILE A 14 9.66 2.40 -15.84
C ILE A 14 9.13 3.57 -16.68
N GLU A 15 8.06 3.37 -17.45
CA GLU A 15 7.44 4.43 -18.26
C GLU A 15 7.03 5.64 -17.40
N ARG A 16 6.41 5.42 -16.24
CA ARG A 16 6.06 6.51 -15.32
C ARG A 16 7.28 7.24 -14.77
N LEU A 17 8.33 6.51 -14.39
CA LEU A 17 9.58 7.10 -13.92
C LEU A 17 10.26 7.90 -15.02
N LEU A 18 10.20 7.45 -16.27
CA LEU A 18 10.73 8.20 -17.40
C LEU A 18 9.88 9.45 -17.65
N GLN A 19 8.56 9.33 -17.63
CA GLN A 19 7.64 10.46 -17.86
C GLN A 19 7.79 11.54 -16.79
N SER A 20 8.00 11.18 -15.53
CA SER A 20 8.31 12.15 -14.47
C SER A 20 9.64 12.88 -14.68
N ASN A 21 10.51 12.35 -15.54
CA ASN A 21 11.79 12.94 -15.94
C ASN A 21 11.76 13.47 -17.40
N GLY A 22 10.57 13.66 -18.00
CA GLY A 22 10.42 14.19 -19.36
C GLY A 22 10.83 13.23 -20.48
N LYS A 23 10.96 11.94 -20.20
CA LYS A 23 11.32 10.88 -21.17
C LYS A 23 10.20 9.85 -21.29
N SER A 24 10.29 8.96 -22.28
CA SER A 24 9.42 7.79 -22.43
C SER A 24 10.27 6.58 -22.81
N LEU A 25 9.78 5.37 -22.60
CA LEU A 25 10.38 4.15 -23.17
C LEU A 25 10.49 4.23 -24.69
N ARG A 26 9.63 5.03 -25.34
CA ARG A 26 9.72 5.36 -26.78
C ARG A 26 11.03 6.04 -27.18
N ASN A 27 11.71 6.68 -26.22
CA ASN A 27 12.96 7.39 -26.46
C ASN A 27 14.18 6.45 -26.42
N TYR A 28 13.99 5.14 -26.17
CA TYR A 28 15.04 4.15 -26.08
C TYR A 28 14.81 3.04 -27.12
N ASP A 29 15.67 2.98 -28.14
CA ASP A 29 15.54 1.99 -29.21
C ASP A 29 15.62 0.56 -28.67
N GLY A 30 14.69 -0.29 -29.13
CA GLY A 30 14.60 -1.71 -28.73
C GLY A 30 13.84 -1.98 -27.43
N MET A 31 13.34 -0.95 -26.73
CA MET A 31 12.51 -1.14 -25.54
C MET A 31 11.04 -1.44 -25.91
N PRO A 32 10.39 -2.43 -25.27
CA PRO A 32 8.96 -2.66 -25.43
C PRO A 32 8.19 -1.43 -24.96
N VAL A 33 7.18 -1.00 -25.72
CA VAL A 33 6.38 0.18 -25.37
C VAL A 33 5.08 -0.23 -24.70
N PRO A 34 4.70 0.39 -23.57
CA PRO A 34 3.39 0.19 -23.00
C PRO A 34 2.31 0.82 -23.91
N ASN A 35 1.26 0.09 -24.27
CA ASN A 35 0.11 0.56 -25.06
C ASN A 35 -0.78 1.57 -24.27
N ASN A 36 -1.49 2.50 -24.91
CA ASN A 36 -2.32 3.50 -24.18
C ASN A 36 -3.56 2.92 -23.48
N SER A 37 -3.99 1.71 -23.89
CA SER A 37 -4.98 0.89 -23.14
C SER A 37 -4.51 0.53 -21.73
N LEU A 38 -3.25 0.80 -21.36
CA LEU A 38 -2.68 0.27 -20.13
C LEU A 38 -3.02 1.05 -18.87
N VAL A 39 -3.57 2.27 -18.95
CA VAL A 39 -4.07 2.97 -17.75
C VAL A 39 -5.28 2.23 -17.17
N SER A 40 -6.23 1.83 -18.04
CA SER A 40 -7.35 0.99 -17.64
C SER A 40 -6.86 -0.40 -17.20
N GLN A 41 -5.82 -0.94 -17.84
CA GLN A 41 -5.17 -2.16 -17.33
C GLN A 41 -4.50 -1.94 -15.98
N PHE A 42 -3.91 -0.78 -15.65
CA PHE A 42 -3.30 -0.53 -14.34
C PHE A 42 -4.36 -0.51 -13.23
N SER A 43 -5.51 0.09 -13.51
CA SER A 43 -6.69 0.03 -12.63
C SER A 43 -7.15 -1.42 -12.45
N ASN A 44 -7.27 -2.16 -13.56
CA ASN A 44 -7.64 -3.57 -13.55
C ASN A 44 -6.59 -4.46 -12.86
N LEU A 45 -5.30 -4.11 -12.90
CA LEU A 45 -4.19 -4.84 -12.29
C LEU A 45 -4.11 -4.61 -10.79
N MET A 46 -4.37 -3.39 -10.30
CA MET A 46 -4.51 -3.14 -8.86
C MET A 46 -5.69 -3.94 -8.29
N LEU A 47 -6.81 -3.95 -9.01
CA LEU A 47 -7.96 -4.80 -8.70
C LEU A 47 -7.60 -6.28 -8.72
N LEU A 48 -6.93 -6.75 -9.77
CA LEU A 48 -6.52 -8.15 -9.92
C LEU A 48 -5.62 -8.60 -8.77
N ARG A 49 -4.68 -7.76 -8.35
CA ARG A 49 -3.78 -8.06 -7.24
C ARG A 49 -4.52 -8.22 -5.92
N GLU A 50 -5.55 -7.39 -5.68
CA GLU A 50 -6.42 -7.51 -4.51
C GLU A 50 -7.30 -8.77 -4.57
N LEU A 51 -7.62 -9.28 -5.76
CA LEU A 51 -8.37 -10.53 -5.94
C LEU A 51 -7.51 -11.79 -5.91
N GLN A 52 -6.19 -11.66 -6.02
CA GLN A 52 -5.23 -12.78 -6.02
C GLN A 52 -4.83 -13.26 -4.62
N TYR A 53 -5.26 -12.58 -3.55
CA TYR A 53 -4.97 -13.02 -2.19
C TYR A 53 -5.62 -14.39 -1.90
N ASP A 54 -4.88 -15.26 -1.21
CA ASP A 54 -5.42 -16.52 -0.72
C ASP A 54 -6.40 -16.26 0.43
N THR A 55 -7.68 -16.43 0.14
CA THR A 55 -8.77 -16.20 1.10
C THR A 55 -8.72 -17.18 2.27
N VAL A 56 -8.18 -18.39 2.09
CA VAL A 56 -8.15 -19.42 3.15
C VAL A 56 -7.10 -19.05 4.20
N SER A 57 -5.89 -18.69 3.79
CA SER A 57 -4.85 -18.21 4.72
C SER A 57 -5.27 -16.93 5.41
N LEU A 58 -5.88 -15.98 4.69
CA LEU A 58 -6.39 -14.74 5.30
C LEU A 58 -7.50 -14.97 6.32
N SER A 59 -8.43 -15.91 6.06
CA SER A 59 -9.47 -16.27 7.04
C SER A 59 -8.85 -16.84 8.30
N ARG A 60 -7.87 -17.76 8.18
CA ARG A 60 -7.17 -18.33 9.35
C ARG A 60 -6.39 -17.27 10.12
N GLU A 61 -5.69 -16.37 9.42
CA GLU A 61 -4.97 -15.26 10.05
C GLU A 61 -5.94 -14.35 10.81
N HIS A 62 -7.07 -14.02 10.19
CA HIS A 62 -8.11 -13.21 10.80
C HIS A 62 -8.65 -13.89 12.06
N ASP A 63 -9.05 -15.16 11.99
CA ASP A 63 -9.68 -15.88 13.11
C ASP A 63 -8.71 -16.05 14.30
N ALA A 64 -7.41 -16.18 14.02
CA ALA A 64 -6.39 -16.21 15.07
C ALA A 64 -6.12 -14.83 15.71
N ASN A 65 -6.29 -13.74 14.95
CA ASN A 65 -5.94 -12.40 15.40
C ASN A 65 -7.12 -11.60 15.96
N ILE A 66 -8.35 -11.91 15.55
CA ILE A 66 -9.57 -11.25 16.01
C ILE A 66 -9.79 -11.46 17.53
N LEU A 67 -9.36 -12.62 18.05
CA LEU A 67 -9.40 -12.97 19.46
C LEU A 67 -8.36 -12.21 20.30
N LYS A 68 -7.38 -11.56 19.66
CA LYS A 68 -6.30 -10.81 20.33
C LYS A 68 -6.57 -9.31 20.37
N LEU A 69 -7.68 -8.85 19.79
CA LEU A 69 -8.06 -7.45 19.91
C LEU A 69 -8.47 -7.15 21.35
N ASN A 70 -8.03 -5.99 21.87
CA ASN A 70 -8.57 -5.48 23.12
C ASN A 70 -9.98 -4.90 22.90
N GLU A 71 -10.67 -4.56 23.99
CA GLU A 71 -12.06 -4.09 23.96
C GLU A 71 -12.23 -2.83 23.07
N GLU A 72 -11.35 -1.84 23.21
CA GLU A 72 -11.42 -0.60 22.42
C GLU A 72 -11.23 -0.85 20.92
N GLN A 73 -10.22 -1.66 20.56
CA GLN A 73 -9.96 -2.06 19.18
C GLN A 73 -11.13 -2.85 18.61
N ARG A 74 -11.78 -3.69 19.44
CA ARG A 74 -12.93 -4.49 19.04
C ARG A 74 -14.13 -3.61 18.69
N VAL A 75 -14.42 -2.60 19.51
CA VAL A 75 -15.47 -1.61 19.24
C VAL A 75 -15.23 -0.90 17.90
N VAL A 76 -13.99 -0.47 17.64
CA VAL A 76 -13.64 0.17 16.36
C VAL A 76 -13.78 -0.81 15.19
N TYR A 77 -13.30 -2.03 15.36
CA TYR A 77 -13.40 -3.09 14.35
C TYR A 77 -14.86 -3.35 13.97
N ASP A 78 -15.72 -3.62 14.97
CA ASP A 78 -17.12 -3.97 14.75
C ASP A 78 -17.87 -2.82 14.05
N LYS A 79 -17.60 -1.57 14.45
CA LYS A 79 -18.19 -0.38 13.82
C LYS A 79 -17.82 -0.23 12.34
N ILE A 80 -16.55 -0.47 11.99
CA ILE A 80 -16.08 -0.37 10.60
C ILE A 80 -16.67 -1.51 9.77
N ILE A 81 -16.63 -2.74 10.28
CA ILE A 81 -17.18 -3.91 9.57
C ILE A 81 -18.69 -3.77 9.38
N ASP A 82 -19.43 -3.29 10.37
CA ASP A 82 -20.86 -3.00 10.26
C ASP A 82 -21.16 -1.90 9.22
N CYS A 83 -20.33 -0.85 9.15
CA CYS A 83 -20.46 0.17 8.11
C CYS A 83 -20.31 -0.41 6.70
N VAL A 84 -19.22 -1.18 6.49
CA VAL A 84 -18.91 -1.78 5.19
C VAL A 84 -19.92 -2.86 4.80
N SER A 85 -20.37 -3.68 5.75
CA SER A 85 -21.32 -4.78 5.48
C SER A 85 -22.70 -4.25 5.08
N ASN A 86 -23.11 -3.11 5.66
CA ASN A 86 -24.33 -2.41 5.29
C ASN A 86 -24.17 -1.48 4.08
N LYS A 87 -23.01 -1.52 3.37
CA LYS A 87 -22.71 -0.69 2.20
C LYS A 87 -22.93 0.81 2.45
N ARG A 88 -22.62 1.27 3.67
CA ARG A 88 -22.66 2.69 4.02
C ARG A 88 -21.30 3.31 3.77
N ASP A 89 -21.32 4.52 3.26
CA ASP A 89 -20.11 5.35 3.18
C ASP A 89 -19.70 5.79 4.59
N GLY A 90 -18.40 5.76 4.85
CA GLY A 90 -17.87 6.09 6.17
C GLY A 90 -16.43 6.56 6.11
N PHE A 91 -16.14 7.60 6.88
CA PHE A 91 -14.78 8.08 7.10
C PHE A 91 -14.45 7.97 8.59
N PHE A 92 -13.39 7.23 8.90
CA PHE A 92 -13.04 6.89 10.28
C PHE A 92 -11.62 7.34 10.59
N PHE A 93 -11.46 8.01 11.73
CA PHE A 93 -10.15 8.33 12.29
C PHE A 93 -9.93 7.54 13.57
N VAL A 94 -8.93 6.67 13.58
CA VAL A 94 -8.58 5.86 14.76
C VAL A 94 -7.39 6.50 15.46
N TYR A 95 -7.65 7.09 16.63
CA TYR A 95 -6.64 7.73 17.45
C TYR A 95 -6.18 6.83 18.59
N GLY A 96 -4.92 6.97 19.00
CA GLY A 96 -4.37 6.30 20.17
C GLY A 96 -2.86 6.53 20.28
N PHE A 97 -2.31 6.33 21.48
CA PHE A 97 -0.88 6.51 21.74
C PHE A 97 0.01 5.53 20.93
N CYS A 98 1.32 5.76 20.93
CA CYS A 98 2.26 4.78 20.38
C CYS A 98 2.12 3.45 21.14
N GLY A 99 2.29 2.32 20.45
CA GLY A 99 2.19 0.99 21.08
C GLY A 99 0.77 0.45 21.29
N THR A 100 -0.29 1.22 21.03
CA THR A 100 -1.69 0.75 21.19
C THR A 100 -2.16 -0.22 20.10
N GLY A 101 -1.25 -0.76 19.29
CA GLY A 101 -1.58 -1.80 18.30
C GLY A 101 -2.48 -1.34 17.14
N LYS A 102 -2.55 -0.04 16.80
CA LYS A 102 -3.35 0.44 15.64
C LYS A 102 -3.03 -0.30 14.35
N THR A 103 -1.75 -0.54 14.07
CA THR A 103 -1.31 -1.30 12.90
C THR A 103 -1.82 -2.75 12.94
N PHE A 104 -1.90 -3.35 14.13
CA PHE A 104 -2.48 -4.68 14.30
C PHE A 104 -3.97 -4.68 13.97
N LEU A 105 -4.73 -3.69 14.48
CA LEU A 105 -6.15 -3.51 14.13
C LEU A 105 -6.35 -3.38 12.60
N TYR A 106 -5.56 -2.54 11.93
CA TYR A 106 -5.64 -2.37 10.46
C TYR A 106 -5.33 -3.68 9.71
N ARG A 107 -4.39 -4.48 10.22
CA ARG A 107 -4.07 -5.78 9.63
C ARG A 107 -5.25 -6.76 9.74
N VAL A 108 -5.91 -6.82 10.89
CA VAL A 108 -7.10 -7.66 11.11
C VAL A 108 -8.27 -7.22 10.22
N LEU A 109 -8.52 -5.91 10.11
CA LEU A 109 -9.53 -5.35 9.20
C LEU A 109 -9.23 -5.71 7.74
N SER A 110 -7.99 -5.52 7.30
CA SER A 110 -7.58 -5.83 5.93
C SER A 110 -7.74 -7.32 5.62
N ALA A 111 -7.35 -8.20 6.54
CA ALA A 111 -7.57 -9.64 6.39
C ALA A 111 -9.06 -9.97 6.27
N ARG A 112 -9.90 -9.43 7.17
CA ARG A 112 -11.36 -9.62 7.17
C ARG A 112 -11.98 -9.31 5.81
N LEU A 113 -11.72 -8.11 5.32
CA LEU A 113 -12.31 -7.60 4.09
C LEU A 113 -11.79 -8.35 2.86
N ARG A 114 -10.50 -8.69 2.83
CA ARG A 114 -9.90 -9.38 1.69
C ARG A 114 -10.33 -10.83 1.56
N TYR A 115 -10.51 -11.58 2.66
CA TYR A 115 -11.04 -12.95 2.52
C TYR A 115 -12.51 -12.97 2.10
N GLU A 116 -13.26 -11.88 2.34
CA GLU A 116 -14.58 -11.64 1.73
C GLU A 116 -14.51 -11.17 0.27
N LYS A 117 -13.32 -11.17 -0.34
CA LYS A 117 -13.06 -10.69 -1.71
C LYS A 117 -13.39 -9.21 -1.92
N LYS A 118 -13.36 -8.40 -0.86
CA LYS A 118 -13.44 -6.93 -0.96
C LYS A 118 -12.05 -6.35 -1.26
N ILE A 119 -12.04 -5.24 -1.98
CA ILE A 119 -10.82 -4.54 -2.38
C ILE A 119 -10.35 -3.66 -1.21
N VAL A 120 -9.09 -3.82 -0.78
CA VAL A 120 -8.53 -3.05 0.35
C VAL A 120 -7.20 -2.43 -0.03
N ILE A 121 -7.13 -1.11 -0.03
CA ILE A 121 -5.90 -0.39 -0.38
C ILE A 121 -5.22 0.08 0.91
N ASN A 122 -4.16 -0.63 1.31
CA ASN A 122 -3.35 -0.26 2.48
C ASN A 122 -2.29 0.78 2.08
N VAL A 123 -2.39 1.99 2.63
CA VAL A 123 -1.45 3.09 2.37
C VAL A 123 -0.85 3.58 3.68
N ALA A 124 0.46 3.81 3.68
CA ALA A 124 1.19 4.42 4.79
C ALA A 124 2.03 5.61 4.32
N SER A 125 2.43 6.50 5.24
CA SER A 125 3.33 7.61 4.90
C SER A 125 4.78 7.14 4.68
N SER A 126 5.26 6.19 5.49
CA SER A 126 6.63 5.68 5.45
C SER A 126 6.73 4.25 4.88
N GLY A 127 7.90 3.93 4.32
CA GLY A 127 8.19 2.59 3.81
C GLY A 127 8.06 1.52 4.89
N ILE A 128 8.64 1.76 6.06
CA ILE A 128 8.60 0.83 7.19
C ILE A 128 7.16 0.56 7.64
N ALA A 129 6.33 1.60 7.75
CA ALA A 129 4.92 1.41 8.11
C ALA A 129 4.14 0.63 7.04
N SER A 130 4.44 0.85 5.76
CA SER A 130 3.79 0.12 4.67
C SER A 130 4.09 -1.39 4.69
N LEU A 131 5.28 -1.79 5.13
CA LEU A 131 5.67 -3.20 5.25
C LEU A 131 4.89 -3.97 6.33
N LEU A 132 4.38 -3.26 7.33
CA LEU A 132 3.59 -3.87 8.41
C LEU A 132 2.16 -4.21 7.98
N LEU A 133 1.72 -3.70 6.83
CA LEU A 133 0.40 -3.96 6.27
C LEU A 133 0.54 -4.87 5.05
N PRO A 134 -0.28 -5.93 4.92
CA PRO A 134 -0.21 -6.83 3.78
C PRO A 134 -0.49 -6.05 2.49
N GLY A 135 0.42 -6.14 1.52
CA GLY A 135 0.34 -5.37 0.27
C GLY A 135 0.45 -3.86 0.44
N GLY A 136 0.87 -3.37 1.60
CA GLY A 136 0.96 -1.94 1.89
C GLY A 136 1.93 -1.23 0.95
N LYS A 137 1.58 0.02 0.61
CA LYS A 137 2.42 0.91 -0.19
C LYS A 137 2.55 2.26 0.52
N THR A 138 3.60 3.01 0.19
CA THR A 138 3.69 4.40 0.63
C THR A 138 2.71 5.27 -0.18
N ALA A 139 2.18 6.34 0.42
CA ALA A 139 1.30 7.29 -0.27
C ALA A 139 1.94 7.84 -1.55
N HIS A 140 3.22 8.20 -1.48
CA HIS A 140 4.02 8.63 -2.63
C HIS A 140 4.02 7.59 -3.76
N SER A 141 4.25 6.31 -3.43
CA SER A 141 4.28 5.22 -4.42
C SER A 141 2.89 4.85 -4.94
N MET A 142 1.85 4.95 -4.10
CA MET A 142 0.48 4.57 -4.47
C MET A 142 -0.19 5.62 -5.36
N PHE A 143 -0.05 6.90 -5.01
CA PHE A 143 -0.73 8.01 -5.67
C PHE A 143 0.17 8.81 -6.61
N ASN A 144 1.43 8.41 -6.77
CA ASN A 144 2.40 9.09 -7.63
C ASN A 144 2.55 10.59 -7.27
N ILE A 145 2.62 10.86 -5.97
CA ILE A 145 2.73 12.23 -5.43
C ILE A 145 4.13 12.75 -5.82
N PRO A 146 4.23 13.88 -6.55
CA PRO A 146 5.51 14.46 -6.91
C PRO A 146 6.26 14.91 -5.65
N VAL A 147 7.59 14.75 -5.67
CA VAL A 147 8.48 15.22 -4.62
C VAL A 147 9.21 16.44 -5.20
N ASP A 148 8.88 17.62 -4.69
CA ASP A 148 9.62 18.84 -5.04
C ASP A 148 10.95 18.84 -4.27
N LEU A 149 12.04 18.57 -4.99
CA LEU A 149 13.39 18.61 -4.43
C LEU A 149 13.93 20.03 -4.59
N THR A 150 13.87 20.85 -3.53
CA THR A 150 14.60 22.12 -3.47
C THR A 150 15.98 21.90 -2.83
N GLU A 151 16.98 22.76 -3.12
CA GLU A 151 18.35 22.63 -2.60
C GLU A 151 18.42 22.55 -1.05
N ASP A 152 17.39 23.03 -0.36
CA ASP A 152 17.25 22.98 1.10
C ASP A 152 16.66 21.66 1.64
N THR A 153 16.27 20.70 0.77
CA THR A 153 15.72 19.40 1.17
C THR A 153 16.79 18.35 1.55
N VAL A 154 18.07 18.72 1.48
CA VAL A 154 19.16 17.86 1.93
C VAL A 154 19.11 17.76 3.45
N THR A 155 18.79 16.58 3.96
CA THR A 155 18.95 16.29 5.39
C THR A 155 20.40 16.56 5.79
N PRO A 156 20.70 17.50 6.70
CA PRO A 156 22.07 17.79 7.10
C PRO A 156 22.62 16.56 7.85
N TYR A 157 23.40 15.77 7.12
CA TYR A 157 24.11 14.63 7.69
C TYR A 157 25.29 15.19 8.51
N HIS A 158 25.11 15.31 9.82
CA HIS A 158 26.22 15.62 10.74
C HIS A 158 26.78 14.32 11.33
N PRO A 159 27.90 13.77 10.80
CA PRO A 159 28.55 12.63 11.42
C PRO A 159 29.14 13.06 12.77
N LYS A 160 28.53 12.60 13.88
CA LYS A 160 29.13 12.72 15.21
C LYS A 160 30.15 11.60 15.41
N PHE A 161 31.38 11.83 14.97
CA PHE A 161 32.54 11.13 15.52
C PHE A 161 33.27 12.10 16.45
N THR A 162 33.09 11.93 17.76
CA THR A 162 33.98 12.54 18.76
C THR A 162 34.85 11.43 19.33
N LEU A 163 36.09 11.34 18.85
CA LEU A 163 37.15 10.68 19.58
C LEU A 163 37.49 11.56 20.78
N LYS A 164 37.29 11.04 22.00
CA LYS A 164 37.87 11.63 23.20
C LYS A 164 39.31 11.10 23.30
N SER A 165 40.28 11.99 23.15
CA SER A 165 41.65 11.81 23.63
C SER A 165 41.71 11.98 25.14
#